data_AF-H9F132-F1
#
_entry.id   AF-H9F132-F1
#
_cell.length_a   1.000
_cell.length_b   1.000
_cell.length_c   1.000
_cell.angle_alpha   90.00
_cell.angle_beta   90.00
_cell.angle_gamma   90.00
#
_symmetry.space_group_name_H-M   'P 1'
#
loop_
_entity.id
_entity.type
_entity.pdbx_description
1 polymer ?
#
loop_
_entity_poly.entity_id
_entity_poly.type
_entity_poly.pdbx_seq_one_letter_code
_entity_poly.pdbx_strand_id
1 'polypeptide(L)'
;MTLEEFSAGEQKTERMDKVGDALEEVLSKALSQRTITVGVYEAAKLLNVDPDNVVLCLLAADEDDDRDVALQIHFTLIQAFCCENDINILRVSNPGRLAELL
;
A
#
# COMPACT_ATOMS: atom_id res chain seq x y z
N MET A 1 -1.77 -32.19 13.03
CA MET A 1 -1.61 -31.31 11.86
C MET A 1 -1.24 -32.20 10.69
N THR A 2 -2.05 -32.19 9.65
CA THR A 2 -1.92 -33.06 8.48
C THR A 2 -0.97 -32.41 7.45
N LEU A 3 -0.25 -33.24 6.68
CA LEU A 3 0.77 -32.83 5.69
C LEU A 3 0.30 -31.80 4.64
N GLU A 4 -1.01 -31.62 4.49
CA GLU A 4 -1.62 -30.69 3.53
C GLU A 4 -1.50 -29.21 3.97
N GLU A 5 -1.32 -28.92 5.26
CA GLU A 5 -1.17 -27.54 5.76
C GLU A 5 0.23 -26.95 5.50
N PHE A 6 1.25 -27.78 5.35
CA PHE A 6 2.64 -27.32 5.18
C PHE A 6 2.89 -26.76 3.77
N SER A 7 2.40 -27.46 2.74
CA SER A 7 2.60 -27.07 1.33
C SER A 7 1.82 -25.80 0.93
N ALA A 8 0.67 -25.55 1.55
CA ALA A 8 -0.10 -24.34 1.33
C ALA A 8 0.57 -23.09 1.94
N GLY A 9 1.31 -23.27 3.05
CA GLY A 9 2.06 -22.21 3.70
C GLY A 9 3.27 -21.74 2.88
N GLU A 10 4.04 -22.68 2.33
CA GLU A 10 5.24 -22.38 1.53
C GLU A 10 4.89 -21.65 0.21
N GLN A 11 3.83 -22.07 -0.48
CA GLN A 11 3.38 -21.40 -1.71
C GLN A 11 2.81 -20.00 -1.47
N LYS A 12 2.21 -19.75 -0.30
CA LYS A 12 1.68 -18.43 0.05
C LYS A 12 2.80 -17.42 0.27
N THR A 13 3.89 -17.83 0.92
CA THR A 13 5.08 -17.00 1.15
C THR A 13 5.78 -16.66 -0.16
N GLU A 14 6.06 -17.65 -1.01
CA GLU A 14 6.74 -17.42 -2.30
C GLU A 14 5.95 -16.47 -3.23
N ARG A 15 4.62 -16.54 -3.16
CA ARG A 15 3.76 -15.61 -3.91
C ARG A 15 3.81 -14.19 -3.34
N MET A 16 3.86 -14.02 -2.03
CA MET A 16 3.95 -12.70 -1.39
C MET A 16 5.32 -12.05 -1.61
N ASP A 17 6.40 -12.84 -1.68
CA ASP A 17 7.73 -12.33 -2.02
C ASP A 17 7.74 -11.72 -3.43
N LYS A 18 7.17 -12.41 -4.42
CA LYS A 18 7.02 -11.90 -5.79
C LYS A 18 6.18 -10.61 -5.88
N VAL A 19 5.18 -10.47 -5.01
CA VAL A 19 4.37 -9.23 -4.92
C VAL A 19 5.21 -8.09 -4.34
N GLY A 20 6.03 -8.37 -3.33
CA GLY A 20 6.98 -7.43 -2.77
C GLY A 20 7.95 -6.91 -3.83
N ASP A 21 8.62 -7.82 -4.55
CA ASP A 21 9.58 -7.47 -5.60
C ASP A 21 8.93 -6.63 -6.73
N ALA A 22 7.73 -7.02 -7.16
CA ALA A 22 6.99 -6.27 -8.17
C ALA A 22 6.59 -4.87 -7.68
N LEU A 23 6.20 -4.73 -6.40
CA LEU A 23 5.88 -3.45 -5.80
C LEU A 23 7.12 -2.54 -5.74
N GLU A 24 8.28 -3.07 -5.36
CA GLU A 24 9.53 -2.31 -5.37
C GLU A 24 9.93 -1.83 -6.78
N GLU A 25 9.74 -2.67 -7.80
CA GLU A 25 10.01 -2.28 -9.19
C GLU A 25 9.07 -1.15 -9.65
N VAL A 26 7.77 -1.24 -9.31
CA VAL A 26 6.78 -0.21 -9.63
C VAL A 26 7.13 1.11 -8.93
N LEU A 27 7.47 1.05 -7.64
CA LEU A 27 7.87 2.24 -6.88
C LEU A 27 9.13 2.88 -7.44
N SER A 28 10.15 2.08 -7.77
CA SER A 28 11.39 2.57 -8.37
C SER A 28 11.16 3.32 -9.68
N LYS A 29 10.29 2.77 -10.55
CA LYS A 29 9.91 3.42 -11.81
C LYS A 29 9.10 4.69 -11.57
N ALA A 30 8.08 4.64 -10.71
CA ALA A 30 7.24 5.80 -10.42
C ALA A 30 8.05 6.95 -9.79
N LEU A 31 9.03 6.64 -8.94
CA LEU A 31 9.95 7.63 -8.37
C LEU A 31 10.80 8.29 -9.46
N SER A 32 11.38 7.49 -10.37
CA SER A 32 12.17 8.00 -11.50
C SER A 32 11.38 8.91 -12.44
N GLN A 33 10.08 8.63 -12.60
CA GLN A 33 9.14 9.40 -13.42
C GLN A 33 8.49 10.56 -12.68
N ARG A 34 8.74 10.70 -11.36
CA ARG A 34 8.12 11.69 -10.46
C ARG A 34 6.60 11.63 -10.44
N THR A 35 6.04 10.42 -10.48
CA THR A 35 4.59 10.15 -10.45
C THR A 35 4.13 9.62 -9.09
N ILE A 36 4.90 9.86 -8.01
CA ILE A 36 4.56 9.46 -6.64
C ILE A 36 4.11 10.68 -5.85
N THR A 37 3.01 10.51 -5.11
CA THR A 37 2.57 11.44 -4.08
C THR A 37 2.77 10.78 -2.72
N VAL A 38 3.50 11.44 -1.82
CA VAL A 38 3.81 10.94 -0.48
C VAL A 38 3.12 11.83 0.55
N GLY A 39 2.46 11.22 1.53
CA GLY A 39 1.73 11.91 2.59
C GLY A 39 0.23 11.70 2.49
N VAL A 40 -0.42 11.52 3.63
CA VAL A 40 -1.87 11.22 3.74
C VAL A 40 -2.70 12.40 3.22
N TYR A 41 -2.32 13.63 3.58
CA TYR A 41 -3.05 14.83 3.17
C TYR A 41 -2.89 15.12 1.68
N GLU A 42 -1.67 14.99 1.15
CA GLU A 42 -1.35 15.18 -0.25
C GLU A 42 -2.06 14.14 -1.12
N ALA A 43 -2.05 12.87 -0.69
CA ALA A 43 -2.77 11.80 -1.36
C ALA A 43 -4.28 12.05 -1.36
N ALA A 44 -4.87 12.41 -0.21
CA ALA A 44 -6.30 12.73 -0.12
C ALA A 44 -6.68 13.91 -1.01
N LYS A 45 -5.82 14.94 -1.08
CA LYS A 45 -6.03 16.09 -1.96
C LYS A 45 -5.99 15.69 -3.44
N LEU A 46 -5.03 14.85 -3.84
CA LEU A 46 -4.94 14.36 -5.22
C LEU A 46 -6.16 13.52 -5.58
N LEU A 47 -6.53 12.55 -4.73
CA LEU A 47 -7.70 11.70 -4.91
C LEU A 47 -9.00 12.53 -5.07
N ASN A 48 -9.12 13.64 -4.36
CA ASN A 48 -10.30 14.51 -4.46
C ASN A 48 -10.30 15.41 -5.71
N VAL A 49 -9.13 15.70 -6.29
CA VAL A 49 -9.01 16.60 -7.46
C VAL A 49 -9.00 15.82 -8.77
N ASP A 50 -8.28 14.70 -8.80
CA ASP A 50 -7.98 13.95 -10.03
C ASP A 50 -7.74 12.45 -9.72
N PRO A 51 -8.78 11.71 -9.32
CA PRO A 51 -8.68 10.29 -8.99
C PRO A 51 -8.38 9.41 -10.20
N ASP A 52 -8.78 9.84 -11.40
CA ASP A 52 -8.61 9.07 -12.65
C ASP A 52 -7.14 8.83 -13.01
N ASN A 53 -6.24 9.68 -12.51
CA ASN A 53 -4.79 9.56 -12.73
C ASN A 53 -4.07 8.75 -11.62
N VAL A 54 -4.80 8.19 -10.66
CA VAL A 54 -4.24 7.37 -9.57
C VAL A 54 -4.51 5.89 -9.83
N VAL A 55 -3.46 5.11 -10.03
CA VAL A 55 -3.56 3.67 -10.34
C VAL A 55 -3.34 2.75 -9.13
N LEU A 56 -2.67 3.26 -8.10
CA LEU A 56 -2.28 2.50 -6.91
C LEU A 56 -2.16 3.44 -5.70
N CYS A 57 -2.76 3.05 -4.59
CA CYS A 57 -2.57 3.65 -3.27
C CYS A 57 -1.89 2.67 -2.31
N LEU A 58 -0.96 3.19 -1.52
CA LEU A 58 -0.24 2.43 -0.50
C LEU A 58 -0.51 3.03 0.86
N LEU A 59 -1.07 2.22 1.75
CA LEU A 59 -1.23 2.56 3.16
C LEU A 59 -0.10 1.88 3.94
N ALA A 60 0.76 2.67 4.56
CA ALA A 60 1.83 2.17 5.41
C ALA A 60 1.59 2.68 6.83
N ALA A 61 1.53 1.75 7.77
CA ALA A 61 1.27 2.01 9.18
C ALA A 61 2.05 0.98 10.00
N ASP A 62 2.73 1.42 11.05
CA ASP A 62 3.29 0.52 12.05
C ASP A 62 2.36 0.34 13.27
N GLU A 63 2.84 -0.38 14.30
CA GLU A 63 2.06 -0.63 15.51
C GLU A 63 1.78 0.65 16.34
N ASP A 64 2.60 1.69 16.18
CA ASP A 64 2.39 2.98 16.83
C ASP A 64 1.29 3.77 16.10
N ASP A 65 1.31 3.76 14.76
CA ASP A 65 0.30 4.37 13.90
C ASP A 65 -1.10 3.75 14.07
N ASP A 66 -1.18 2.47 14.43
CA ASP A 66 -2.45 1.77 14.69
C ASP A 66 -3.17 2.31 15.94
N ARG A 67 -2.47 3.07 16.80
CA ARG A 67 -3.04 3.72 17.98
C ARG A 67 -3.51 5.16 17.71
N ASP A 68 -3.09 5.77 16.61
CA ASP A 68 -3.53 7.10 16.22
C ASP A 68 -4.91 7.04 15.55
N VAL A 69 -5.96 7.32 16.32
CA VAL A 69 -7.34 7.35 15.84
C VAL A 69 -7.53 8.31 14.66
N ALA A 70 -6.85 9.45 14.65
CA ALA A 70 -7.00 10.42 13.56
C ALA A 70 -6.40 9.88 12.27
N LEU A 71 -5.24 9.23 12.35
CA LEU A 71 -4.61 8.58 11.20
C LEU A 71 -5.46 7.41 10.68
N GLN A 72 -6.00 6.58 11.57
CA GLN A 72 -6.88 5.46 11.21
C GLN A 72 -8.18 5.93 10.53
N ILE A 73 -8.75 7.08 10.95
CA ILE A 73 -9.88 7.70 10.26
C ILE A 73 -9.48 8.07 8.82
N HIS A 74 -8.33 8.70 8.62
CA HIS A 74 -7.88 9.06 7.26
C HIS A 74 -7.65 7.83 6.40
N PHE A 75 -7.01 6.78 6.92
CA PHE A 75 -6.84 5.52 6.20
C PHE A 75 -8.17 4.88 5.84
N THR A 76 -9.14 4.89 6.75
CA THR A 76 -10.49 4.39 6.47
C THR A 76 -11.16 5.17 5.34
N LEU A 77 -11.08 6.50 5.37
CA LEU A 77 -11.67 7.36 4.34
C LEU A 77 -11.01 7.16 2.98
N ILE A 78 -9.67 7.12 2.94
CA ILE A 78 -8.91 6.87 1.71
C ILE A 78 -9.23 5.48 1.16
N GLN A 79 -9.27 4.46 2.01
CA GLN A 79 -9.59 3.11 1.58
C GLN A 79 -11.01 3.03 1.00
N ALA A 80 -12.01 3.64 1.66
CA ALA A 80 -13.36 3.69 1.13
C ALA A 80 -13.40 4.38 -0.25
N PHE A 81 -12.77 5.55 -0.36
CA PHE A 81 -12.70 6.29 -1.62
C PHE A 81 -12.04 5.48 -2.75
N CYS A 82 -10.88 4.87 -2.49
CA CYS A 82 -10.19 4.07 -3.50
C CYS A 82 -11.02 2.85 -3.92
N CYS A 83 -11.68 2.18 -2.99
CA CYS A 83 -12.57 1.07 -3.31
C CYS A 83 -13.78 1.51 -4.14
N GLU A 84 -14.35 2.69 -3.88
CA GLU A 84 -15.49 3.23 -4.63
C GLU A 84 -15.13 3.68 -6.05
N ASN A 85 -13.86 4.04 -6.29
CA ASN A 85 -13.35 4.53 -7.56
C ASN A 85 -12.47 3.50 -8.31
N ASP A 86 -12.52 2.22 -7.91
CA ASP A 86 -11.75 1.12 -8.52
C ASP A 86 -10.22 1.36 -8.54
N ILE A 87 -9.70 2.11 -7.58
CA ILE A 87 -8.26 2.34 -7.40
C ILE A 87 -7.68 1.20 -6.56
N ASN A 88 -6.62 0.55 -7.07
CA ASN A 88 -5.95 -0.51 -6.34
C ASN A 88 -5.36 0.04 -5.04
N ILE A 89 -5.62 -0.62 -3.91
CA ILE A 89 -5.07 -0.22 -2.62
C ILE A 89 -4.40 -1.40 -1.93
N LEU A 90 -3.21 -1.16 -1.39
CA LEU A 90 -2.41 -2.16 -0.66
C LEU A 90 -1.99 -1.61 0.71
N ARG A 91 -2.03 -2.45 1.74
CA ARG A 91 -1.45 -2.15 3.04
C ARG A 91 -0.07 -2.79 3.15
N VAL A 92 0.93 -2.00 3.53
CA VAL A 92 2.32 -2.44 3.70
C VAL A 92 2.65 -2.52 5.18
N SER A 93 3.20 -3.64 5.61
CA SER A 93 3.48 -3.93 7.02
C SER A 93 4.77 -3.30 7.56
N ASN A 94 5.61 -2.74 6.70
CA ASN A 94 6.90 -2.15 7.07
C ASN A 94 7.06 -0.76 6.43
N PRO A 95 6.60 0.31 7.08
CA PRO A 95 6.78 1.68 6.60
C PRO A 95 8.26 2.08 6.51
N GLY A 96 9.13 1.53 7.37
CA GLY A 96 10.57 1.82 7.34
C GLY A 96 11.24 1.40 6.04
N ARG A 97 11.01 0.17 5.57
CA ARG A 97 11.51 -0.30 4.26
C ARG A 97 10.92 0.50 3.11
N LEU A 98 9.63 0.88 3.20
CA LEU A 98 9.01 1.73 2.19
C LEU A 98 9.70 3.10 2.10
N ALA A 99 10.09 3.68 3.24
CA ALA A 99 10.81 4.95 3.29
C ALA A 99 12.23 4.87 2.72
N GLU A 100 12.90 3.71 2.76
CA GLU A 100 14.21 3.52 2.14
C GLU A 100 14.14 3.43 0.60
N LEU A 101 12.98 3.06 0.05
CA LEU A 101 12.74 2.93 -1.38
C LEU A 101 12.31 4.25 -2.06
N LEU A 102 11.85 5.23 -1.28
CA LEU A 102 11.31 6.52 -1.73
C LEU A 102 12.31 7.66 -1.54
#